data_AF-A0A3C1JAS7-F1
#
_entry.id   AF-A0A3C1JAS7-F1
#
_cell.length_a   1.000
_cell.length_b   1.000
_cell.length_c   1.000
_cell.angle_alpha   90.00
_cell.angle_beta   90.00
_cell.angle_gamma   90.00
#
_symmetry.space_group_name_H-M   'P 1'
#
loop_
_entity.id
_entity.type
_entity.pdbx_description
1 polymer ?
#
loop_
_entity_poly.entity_id
_entity_poly.type
_entity_poly.pdbx_seq_one_letter_code
_entity_poly.pdbx_strand_id
1 'polypeptide(L)'
;MAAKTDFKRFSAFLGLNFVLSLLICSYFLFFTGGHPLELGFAAVALVSNTAMLYAAAALLAAPLYLLARGPAAAGALLAALQLWLVLDAAIFKLFKFHMNSMVLNLFLTPGGLESLDQGWGTKALFLFLAALFGALQWLFWRLAGRWSGLVGGRRALLAAGLLFAFLLADKGLYAWGSLYDSTYITRGSRLFPLYQPLTIKKFAVKHLGLRVDQEVRGGIDLRYSGLDYPKAPLAVKPPAKPLNFLFIVVDSLRADMLTREVMPETWAFGKKARVFTNHYSGGNATRFGIFSMLYGLYGNYWFPMLGERRGPLFLEQLKAQGYDLRVYASAALTFPEFDKTCFVDVPRAGYYDRPAGANGIERDS
;
A
#
# COMPACT_ATOMS: atom_id res chain seq x y z
N MET A 1 37.05 33.83 13.22
CA MET A 1 36.00 34.70 12.65
C MET A 1 34.70 33.88 12.60
N ALA A 2 33.73 34.13 13.48
CA ALA A 2 32.51 33.33 13.55
C ALA A 2 31.65 33.60 12.30
N ALA A 3 31.41 32.58 11.47
CA ALA A 3 30.51 32.70 10.33
C ALA A 3 29.11 33.06 10.85
N LYS A 4 28.62 34.25 10.50
CA LYS A 4 27.23 34.65 10.80
C LYS A 4 26.29 33.64 10.14
N THR A 5 25.35 33.10 10.90
CA THR A 5 24.30 32.22 10.41
C THR A 5 23.39 32.99 9.46
N ASP A 6 23.40 32.61 8.18
CA ASP A 6 22.60 33.23 7.13
C ASP A 6 21.33 32.41 6.91
N PHE A 7 20.29 32.74 7.70
CA PHE A 7 19.01 32.06 7.65
C PHE A 7 18.31 32.20 6.28
N LYS A 8 18.47 33.34 5.59
CA LYS A 8 17.83 33.55 4.27
C LYS A 8 18.43 32.63 3.23
N ARG A 9 19.75 32.51 3.22
CA ARG A 9 20.47 31.56 2.37
C ARG A 9 20.12 30.12 2.73
N PHE A 10 20.04 29.78 4.02
CA PHE A 10 19.63 28.44 4.43
C PHE A 10 18.20 28.10 4.00
N SER A 11 17.25 29.02 4.14
CA SER A 11 15.88 28.82 3.64
C SER A 11 15.82 28.65 2.11
N ALA A 12 16.61 29.42 1.35
CA ALA A 12 16.72 29.23 -0.10
C ALA A 12 17.33 27.87 -0.47
N PHE A 13 18.31 27.41 0.29
CA PHE A 13 18.91 26.09 0.15
C PHE A 13 17.91 24.96 0.42
N LEU A 14 17.07 25.11 1.44
CA LEU A 14 15.97 24.16 1.70
C LEU A 14 14.94 24.17 0.56
N GLY A 15 14.58 25.34 0.04
CA GLY A 15 13.64 25.45 -1.09
C GLY A 15 14.12 24.72 -2.35
N LEU A 16 15.40 24.83 -2.70
CA LEU A 16 15.99 24.11 -3.83
C LEU A 16 15.94 22.59 -3.64
N ASN A 17 16.28 22.13 -2.43
CA ASN A 17 16.24 20.71 -2.10
C ASN A 17 14.81 20.16 -2.07
N PHE A 18 13.82 20.94 -1.64
CA PHE A 18 12.41 20.57 -1.73
C PHE A 18 11.97 20.37 -3.18
N VAL A 19 12.35 21.28 -4.09
CA VAL A 19 12.03 21.14 -5.52
C VAL A 19 12.67 19.87 -6.09
N LEU A 20 13.92 19.56 -5.74
CA LEU A 20 14.56 18.32 -6.16
C LEU A 20 13.82 17.08 -5.63
N SER A 21 13.45 17.05 -4.34
CA SER A 21 12.65 15.96 -3.77
C SER A 21 11.30 15.82 -4.47
N LEU A 22 10.62 16.92 -4.81
CA LEU A 22 9.36 16.92 -5.55
C LEU A 22 9.54 16.34 -6.96
N LEU A 23 10.63 16.70 -7.65
CA LEU A 23 10.97 16.15 -8.96
C LEU A 23 11.23 14.63 -8.88
N ILE A 24 11.97 14.17 -7.87
CA ILE A 24 12.20 12.73 -7.68
C ILE A 24 10.87 12.01 -7.40
N CYS A 25 10.05 12.53 -6.47
CA CYS A 25 8.75 11.95 -6.14
C CYS A 25 7.76 12.00 -7.32
N SER A 26 7.90 12.94 -8.26
CA SER A 26 7.03 12.99 -9.45
C SER A 26 7.12 11.72 -10.31
N TYR A 27 8.22 10.97 -10.20
CA TYR A 27 8.38 9.66 -10.84
C TYR A 27 7.27 8.67 -10.46
N PHE A 28 6.75 8.74 -9.23
CA PHE A 28 5.67 7.85 -8.81
C PHE A 28 4.38 8.08 -9.59
N LEU A 29 4.16 9.27 -10.17
CA LEU A 29 2.98 9.53 -11.02
C LEU A 29 2.94 8.64 -12.28
N PHE A 30 4.06 8.08 -12.75
CA PHE A 30 4.04 7.12 -13.86
C PHE A 30 3.35 5.79 -13.51
N PHE A 31 3.06 5.53 -12.23
CA PHE A 31 2.37 4.32 -11.76
C PHE A 31 0.94 4.60 -11.29
N THR A 32 0.43 5.80 -11.50
CA THR A 32 -0.97 6.14 -11.22
C THR A 32 -1.89 5.60 -12.32
N GLY A 33 -3.13 5.25 -11.98
CA GLY A 33 -4.15 4.92 -12.97
C GLY A 33 -4.62 6.13 -13.77
N GLY A 34 -5.29 5.87 -14.91
CA GLY A 34 -5.77 6.92 -15.81
C GLY A 34 -7.06 7.64 -15.39
N HIS A 35 -7.64 7.31 -14.23
CA HIS A 35 -8.93 7.89 -13.83
C HIS A 35 -8.76 9.34 -13.34
N PRO A 36 -9.59 10.32 -13.75
CA PRO A 36 -9.41 11.72 -13.39
C PRO A 36 -9.35 12.00 -11.88
N LEU A 37 -10.18 11.29 -11.09
CA LEU A 37 -10.18 11.42 -9.63
C LEU A 37 -8.86 10.92 -9.01
N GLU A 38 -8.31 9.84 -9.56
CA GLU A 38 -7.04 9.26 -9.09
C GLU A 38 -5.87 10.18 -9.45
N LEU A 39 -5.87 10.73 -10.68
CA LEU A 39 -4.87 11.71 -11.12
C LEU A 39 -4.89 12.97 -10.26
N GLY A 40 -6.09 13.51 -10.00
CA GLY A 40 -6.26 14.68 -9.14
C GLY A 40 -5.78 14.42 -7.71
N PHE A 41 -6.16 13.27 -7.14
CA PHE A 41 -5.67 12.85 -5.83
C PHE A 41 -4.15 12.68 -5.82
N ALA A 42 -3.57 11.98 -6.79
CA ALA A 42 -2.13 11.73 -6.87
C ALA A 42 -1.33 13.02 -7.02
N ALA A 43 -1.81 14.01 -7.77
CA ALA A 43 -1.17 15.31 -7.91
C ALA A 43 -1.15 16.10 -6.59
N VAL A 44 -2.27 16.12 -5.85
CA VAL A 44 -2.36 16.77 -4.53
C VAL A 44 -1.50 16.02 -3.51
N ALA A 45 -1.59 14.69 -3.49
CA ALA A 45 -0.83 13.82 -2.61
C ALA A 45 0.68 13.89 -2.87
N LEU A 46 1.13 14.08 -4.12
CA LEU A 46 2.55 14.28 -4.46
C LEU A 46 3.14 15.46 -3.69
N VAL A 47 2.47 16.61 -3.76
CA VAL A 47 2.93 17.84 -3.10
C VAL A 47 2.85 17.70 -1.58
N SER A 48 1.71 17.22 -1.07
CA SER A 48 1.48 16.98 0.36
C SER A 48 2.53 16.01 0.95
N ASN A 49 2.69 14.82 0.37
CA ASN A 49 3.59 13.80 0.89
C ASN A 49 5.05 14.24 0.82
N THR A 50 5.46 14.85 -0.29
CA THR A 50 6.81 15.42 -0.41
C THR A 50 7.04 16.50 0.64
N ALA A 51 6.06 17.37 0.88
CA ALA A 51 6.17 18.40 1.92
C ALA A 51 6.28 17.80 3.32
N MET A 52 5.54 16.73 3.65
CA MET A 52 5.65 16.03 4.93
C MET A 52 7.03 15.41 5.14
N LEU A 53 7.52 14.63 4.16
CA LEU A 53 8.84 14.01 4.21
C LEU A 53 9.94 15.06 4.32
N TYR A 54 9.83 16.11 3.51
CA TYR A 54 10.81 17.19 3.49
C TYR A 54 10.77 18.03 4.76
N ALA A 55 9.60 18.28 5.35
CA ALA A 55 9.48 18.99 6.62
C ALA A 55 10.18 18.23 7.76
N ALA A 56 10.03 16.90 7.82
CA ALA A 56 10.74 16.07 8.79
C ALA A 56 12.27 16.16 8.59
N ALA A 57 12.75 16.07 7.35
CA ALA A 57 14.17 16.20 7.04
C ALA A 57 14.71 17.61 7.33
N ALA A 58 13.94 18.66 7.01
CA ALA A 58 14.30 20.05 7.28
C ALA A 58 14.35 20.36 8.78
N LEU A 59 13.44 19.77 9.56
CA LEU A 59 13.43 19.86 11.02
C LEU A 59 14.72 19.26 11.63
N LEU A 60 15.24 18.18 11.05
CA LEU A 60 16.52 17.58 11.44
C LEU A 60 17.73 18.33 10.88
N ALA A 61 17.63 18.91 9.68
CA ALA A 61 18.69 19.67 9.04
C ALA A 61 18.97 21.01 9.73
N ALA A 62 17.94 21.67 10.27
CA ALA A 62 18.07 22.95 10.97
C ALA A 62 19.03 22.91 12.18
N PRO A 63 18.91 21.99 13.16
CA PRO A 63 19.86 21.91 14.26
C PRO A 63 21.25 21.51 13.78
N LEU A 64 21.38 20.64 12.77
CA LEU A 64 22.69 20.30 12.19
C LEU A 64 23.39 21.52 11.59
N TYR A 65 22.65 22.39 10.88
CA TYR A 65 23.19 23.65 10.36
C TYR A 65 23.66 24.58 11.48
N LEU A 66 22.87 24.70 12.55
CA LEU A 66 23.18 25.57 13.69
C LEU A 66 24.37 25.06 14.52
N LEU A 67 24.43 23.75 14.81
CA LEU A 67 25.46 23.12 15.64
C LEU A 67 26.79 22.98 14.89
N ALA A 68 26.77 22.49 13.65
CA ALA A 68 27.97 22.35 12.83
C ALA A 68 28.44 23.69 12.22
N ARG A 69 27.67 24.77 12.41
CA ARG A 69 27.95 26.14 11.92
C ARG A 69 28.26 26.18 10.42
N GLY A 70 27.53 25.38 9.64
CA GLY A 70 27.76 25.26 8.19
C GLY A 70 26.77 24.33 7.49
N PRO A 71 26.69 24.40 6.15
CA PRO A 71 25.71 23.65 5.36
C PRO A 71 26.09 22.18 5.16
N ALA A 72 27.32 21.77 5.48
CA ALA A 72 27.83 20.45 5.11
C ALA A 72 27.03 19.30 5.75
N ALA A 73 26.79 19.35 7.07
CA ALA A 73 26.04 18.32 7.77
C ALA A 73 24.55 18.29 7.34
N ALA A 74 23.93 19.46 7.22
CA ALA A 74 22.56 19.59 6.72
C ALA A 74 22.44 19.10 5.26
N GLY A 75 23.41 19.43 4.41
CA GLY A 75 23.48 18.96 3.03
C GLY A 75 23.67 17.46 2.93
N ALA A 76 24.55 16.86 3.75
CA ALA A 76 24.73 15.41 3.79
C ALA A 76 23.44 14.68 4.13
N LEU A 77 22.66 15.18 5.10
CA LEU A 77 21.35 14.62 5.44
C LEU A 77 20.36 14.73 4.26
N LEU A 78 20.29 15.89 3.59
CA LEU A 78 19.39 16.08 2.45
C LEU A 78 19.80 15.25 1.22
N ALA A 79 21.11 15.10 0.98
CA ALA A 79 21.65 14.19 -0.04
C ALA A 79 21.29 12.74 0.25
N ALA A 80 21.38 12.31 1.51
CA ALA A 80 20.95 10.98 1.94
C ALA A 80 19.44 10.77 1.72
N LEU A 81 18.61 11.76 2.01
CA LEU A 81 17.17 11.72 1.71
C LEU A 81 16.92 11.56 0.20
N GLN A 82 17.62 12.31 -0.66
CA GLN A 82 17.44 12.23 -2.12
C GLN A 82 17.89 10.89 -2.68
N LEU A 83 19.01 10.37 -2.20
CA LEU A 83 19.46 9.03 -2.52
C LEU A 83 18.41 8.00 -2.10
N TRP A 84 17.91 8.10 -0.86
CA TRP A 84 16.84 7.23 -0.36
C TRP A 84 15.58 7.28 -1.23
N LEU A 85 15.13 8.46 -1.65
CA LEU A 85 13.97 8.62 -2.54
C LEU A 85 14.18 7.96 -3.92
N VAL A 86 15.37 8.07 -4.50
CA VAL A 86 15.70 7.40 -5.78
C VAL A 86 15.75 5.89 -5.62
N LEU A 87 16.32 5.39 -4.52
CA LEU A 87 16.36 3.96 -4.24
C LEU A 87 14.97 3.39 -3.99
N ASP A 88 14.16 4.10 -3.23
CA ASP A 88 12.76 3.73 -3.00
C ASP A 88 11.96 3.70 -4.32
N ALA A 89 12.15 4.69 -5.20
CA ALA A 89 11.54 4.70 -6.53
C ALA A 89 11.97 3.49 -7.39
N ALA A 90 13.25 3.08 -7.31
CA ALA A 90 13.75 1.89 -8.00
C ALA A 90 13.15 0.59 -7.43
N ILE A 91 13.06 0.47 -6.11
CA ILE A 91 12.40 -0.67 -5.43
C ILE A 91 10.92 -0.73 -5.82
N PHE A 92 10.23 0.41 -5.78
CA PHE A 92 8.82 0.48 -6.13
C PHE A 92 8.57 0.11 -7.60
N LYS A 93 9.45 0.53 -8.52
CA LYS A 93 9.36 0.15 -9.94
C LYS A 93 9.32 -1.38 -10.11
N LEU A 94 10.19 -2.09 -9.40
CA LEU A 94 10.38 -3.54 -9.52
C LEU A 94 9.34 -4.34 -8.71
N PHE A 95 9.08 -3.93 -7.49
CA PHE A 95 8.34 -4.74 -6.52
C PHE A 95 6.98 -4.18 -6.11
N LYS A 96 6.64 -2.95 -6.50
CA LYS A 96 5.38 -2.25 -6.15
C LYS A 96 5.15 -2.10 -4.64
N PHE A 97 6.23 -2.14 -3.85
CA PHE A 97 6.24 -1.74 -2.45
C PHE A 97 7.40 -0.76 -2.20
N HIS A 98 7.31 -0.01 -1.11
CA HIS A 98 8.33 0.94 -0.67
C HIS A 98 9.28 0.31 0.34
N MET A 99 10.42 0.96 0.56
CA MET A 99 11.43 0.55 1.52
C MET A 99 10.80 0.31 2.89
N ASN A 100 10.94 -0.91 3.40
CA ASN A 100 10.34 -1.38 4.64
C ASN A 100 11.36 -2.15 5.47
N SER A 101 10.94 -2.68 6.62
CA SER A 101 11.81 -3.44 7.51
C SER A 101 12.43 -4.67 6.85
N MET A 102 11.75 -5.34 5.92
CA MET A 102 12.30 -6.49 5.19
C MET A 102 13.48 -6.07 4.31
N VAL A 103 13.32 -4.99 3.54
CA VAL A 103 14.41 -4.46 2.69
C VAL A 103 15.60 -4.03 3.54
N LEU A 104 15.34 -3.31 4.63
CA LEU A 104 16.39 -2.90 5.56
C LEU A 104 17.10 -4.10 6.18
N ASN A 105 16.35 -5.15 6.53
CA ASN A 105 16.92 -6.37 7.08
C ASN A 105 17.85 -7.05 6.07
N LEU A 106 17.50 -7.05 4.77
CA LEU A 106 18.38 -7.58 3.72
C LEU A 106 19.70 -6.79 3.62
N PHE A 107 19.68 -5.47 3.80
CA PHE A 107 20.89 -4.64 3.83
C PHE A 107 21.74 -4.84 5.09
N LEU A 108 21.09 -5.07 6.23
CA LEU A 108 21.74 -5.17 7.54
C LEU A 108 22.22 -6.60 7.88
N THR A 109 21.65 -7.62 7.25
CA THR A 109 22.00 -9.03 7.50
C THR A 109 23.33 -9.38 6.84
N PRO A 110 24.31 -9.92 7.60
CA PRO A 110 25.55 -10.44 7.02
C PRO A 110 25.27 -11.48 5.92
N GLY A 111 25.85 -11.29 4.73
CA GLY A 111 25.59 -12.12 3.55
C GLY A 111 24.33 -11.75 2.73
N GLY A 112 23.44 -10.89 3.26
CA GLY A 112 22.25 -10.44 2.53
C GLY A 112 22.59 -9.65 1.26
N LEU A 113 23.57 -8.76 1.35
CA LEU A 113 24.09 -8.02 0.19
C LEU A 113 24.95 -8.88 -0.75
N GLU A 114 25.62 -9.90 -0.22
CA GLU A 114 26.42 -10.83 -1.01
C GLU A 114 25.54 -11.76 -1.84
N SER A 115 24.36 -12.13 -1.31
CA SER A 115 23.35 -12.93 -2.03
C SER A 115 22.72 -12.22 -3.22
N LEU A 116 22.82 -10.89 -3.29
CA LEU A 116 22.29 -10.07 -4.40
C LEU A 116 23.25 -10.00 -5.61
N ASP A 117 24.40 -10.70 -5.56
CA ASP A 117 25.46 -10.70 -6.58
C ASP A 117 25.64 -9.33 -7.25
N GLN A 118 26.01 -8.34 -6.44
CA GLN A 118 26.15 -6.96 -6.91
C GLN A 118 27.39 -6.82 -7.78
N GLY A 119 27.20 -6.96 -9.10
CA GLY A 119 28.22 -6.65 -10.09
C GLY A 119 28.80 -5.24 -9.90
N TRP A 120 30.04 -5.03 -10.35
CA TRP A 120 30.77 -3.76 -10.25
C TRP A 120 29.96 -2.54 -10.72
N GLY A 121 29.14 -2.70 -11.76
CA GLY A 121 28.29 -1.64 -12.30
C GLY A 121 27.30 -1.08 -11.27
N THR A 122 26.72 -1.93 -10.42
CA THR A 122 25.79 -1.51 -9.35
C THR A 122 26.52 -0.64 -8.33
N LYS A 123 27.70 -1.08 -7.87
CA LYS A 123 28.53 -0.31 -6.91
C LYS A 123 28.96 1.03 -7.51
N ALA A 124 29.38 1.05 -8.77
CA ALA A 124 29.74 2.27 -9.48
C ALA A 124 28.55 3.25 -9.59
N LEU A 125 27.34 2.74 -9.86
CA LEU A 125 26.12 3.55 -9.90
C LEU A 125 25.80 4.18 -8.54
N PHE A 126 25.87 3.41 -7.44
CA PHE A 126 25.64 3.94 -6.09
C PHE A 126 26.65 5.04 -5.73
N LEU A 127 27.94 4.82 -6.01
CA LEU A 127 28.98 5.83 -5.80
C LEU A 127 28.75 7.08 -6.65
N PHE A 128 28.37 6.91 -7.91
CA PHE A 128 28.03 8.01 -8.81
C PHE A 128 26.84 8.82 -8.27
N LEU A 129 25.76 8.17 -7.83
CA LEU A 129 24.58 8.85 -7.27
C LEU A 129 24.92 9.58 -5.97
N ALA A 130 25.71 8.99 -5.08
CA ALA A 130 26.16 9.64 -3.85
C ALA A 130 27.01 10.89 -4.16
N ALA A 131 27.95 10.78 -5.11
CA ALA A 131 28.77 11.90 -5.55
C ALA A 131 27.93 13.00 -6.24
N LEU A 132 26.96 12.61 -7.08
CA LEU A 132 26.04 13.52 -7.75
C LEU A 132 25.21 14.32 -6.74
N PHE A 133 24.57 13.66 -5.77
CA PHE A 133 23.79 14.36 -4.75
C PHE A 133 24.67 15.24 -3.87
N GLY A 134 25.88 14.80 -3.51
CA GLY A 134 26.85 15.65 -2.81
C GLY A 134 27.24 16.91 -3.60
N ALA A 135 27.50 16.77 -4.90
CA ALA A 135 27.80 17.89 -5.80
C ALA A 135 26.60 18.84 -5.94
N LEU A 136 25.37 18.31 -5.99
CA LEU A 136 24.14 19.10 -5.99
C LEU A 136 23.97 19.91 -4.71
N GLN A 137 24.31 19.36 -3.53
CA GLN A 137 24.26 20.14 -2.28
C GLN A 137 25.20 21.34 -2.31
N TRP A 138 26.40 21.14 -2.84
CA TRP A 138 27.36 22.23 -3.01
C TRP A 138 26.84 23.28 -4.00
N LEU A 139 26.27 22.85 -5.13
CA LEU A 139 25.70 23.74 -6.14
C LEU A 139 24.51 24.53 -5.57
N PHE A 140 23.58 23.86 -4.90
CA PHE A 140 22.43 24.48 -4.26
C PHE A 140 22.84 25.48 -3.20
N TRP A 141 23.89 25.21 -2.42
CA TRP A 141 24.41 26.19 -1.46
C TRP A 141 24.98 27.44 -2.14
N ARG A 142 25.63 27.30 -3.30
CA ARG A 142 26.10 28.44 -4.12
C ARG A 142 24.94 29.25 -4.68
N LEU A 143 23.95 28.57 -5.27
CA LEU A 143 22.75 29.21 -5.83
C LEU A 143 21.90 29.90 -4.75
N ALA A 144 21.78 29.28 -3.58
CA ALA A 144 21.07 29.84 -2.44
C ALA A 144 21.63 31.19 -1.99
N GLY A 145 22.94 31.42 -2.15
CA GLY A 145 23.54 32.73 -1.88
C GLY A 145 22.99 33.82 -2.81
N ARG A 146 22.85 33.51 -4.10
CA ARG A 146 22.29 34.40 -5.13
C ARG A 146 20.79 34.62 -4.96
N TRP A 147 20.07 33.60 -4.51
CA TRP A 147 18.60 33.60 -4.42
C TRP A 147 18.07 33.87 -3.02
N SER A 148 18.96 34.13 -2.05
CA SER A 148 18.62 34.49 -0.66
C SER A 148 17.64 35.69 -0.59
N GLY A 149 17.76 36.65 -1.53
CA GLY A 149 16.86 37.79 -1.64
C GLY A 149 15.43 37.47 -2.10
N LEU A 150 15.22 36.30 -2.72
CA LEU A 150 13.89 35.85 -3.14
C LEU A 150 13.09 35.28 -1.97
N VAL A 151 13.76 34.81 -0.91
CA VAL A 151 13.16 34.19 0.27
C VAL A 151 12.97 35.24 1.36
N GLY A 152 11.96 36.09 1.16
CA GLY A 152 11.47 37.00 2.19
C GLY A 152 10.50 36.30 3.14
N GLY A 153 10.39 36.77 4.39
CA GLY A 153 9.52 36.17 5.41
C GLY A 153 8.07 35.98 4.94
N ARG A 154 7.49 37.00 4.27
CA ARG A 154 6.14 36.90 3.68
C ARG A 154 6.02 35.80 2.61
N ARG A 155 7.00 35.68 1.72
CA ARG A 155 6.99 34.65 0.66
C ARG A 155 7.17 33.25 1.22
N ALA A 156 8.04 33.09 2.23
CA ALA A 156 8.21 31.84 2.94
C ALA A 156 6.92 31.42 3.67
N LEU A 157 6.23 32.36 4.32
CA LEU A 157 4.93 32.11 4.95
C LEU A 157 3.85 31.74 3.92
N LEU A 158 3.79 32.41 2.76
CA LEU A 158 2.86 32.05 1.69
C LEU A 158 3.13 30.65 1.14
N ALA A 159 4.41 30.30 0.93
CA ALA A 159 4.79 28.96 0.49
C ALA A 159 4.40 27.90 1.53
N ALA A 160 4.67 28.15 2.82
CA ALA A 160 4.27 27.26 3.90
C ALA A 160 2.74 27.11 3.99
N GLY A 161 1.99 28.20 3.86
CA GLY A 161 0.53 28.18 3.83
C GLY A 161 -0.02 27.39 2.64
N LEU A 162 0.60 27.51 1.46
CA LEU A 162 0.23 26.72 0.28
C LEU A 162 0.50 25.22 0.50
N LEU A 163 1.69 24.86 1.00
CA LEU A 163 2.01 23.46 1.30
C LEU A 163 1.06 22.88 2.36
N PHE A 164 0.68 23.68 3.36
CA PHE A 164 -0.32 23.29 4.36
C PHE A 164 -1.72 23.12 3.75
N ALA A 165 -2.12 23.96 2.78
CA ALA A 165 -3.37 23.77 2.05
C ALA A 165 -3.36 22.46 1.24
N PHE A 166 -2.25 22.12 0.58
CA PHE A 166 -2.09 20.82 -0.08
C PHE A 166 -2.18 19.65 0.90
N LEU A 167 -1.59 19.77 2.09
CA LEU A 167 -1.72 18.78 3.16
C LEU A 167 -3.18 18.57 3.56
N LEU A 168 -3.92 19.65 3.82
CA LEU A 168 -5.34 19.56 4.19
C LEU A 168 -6.17 18.95 3.07
N ALA A 169 -5.92 19.33 1.82
CA ALA A 169 -6.60 18.78 0.65
C ALA A 169 -6.33 17.28 0.49
N ASP A 170 -5.07 16.84 0.57
CA ASP A 170 -4.67 15.43 0.52
C ASP A 170 -5.38 14.62 1.62
N LYS A 171 -5.24 15.03 2.89
CA LYS A 171 -5.84 14.29 4.01
C LYS A 171 -7.35 14.32 3.98
N GLY A 172 -7.96 15.43 3.56
CA GLY A 172 -9.41 15.54 3.38
C GLY A 172 -9.94 14.65 2.27
N LEU A 173 -9.28 14.62 1.10
CA LEU A 173 -9.63 13.73 -0.01
C LEU A 173 -9.51 12.27 0.39
N TYR A 174 -8.43 11.89 1.10
CA TYR A 174 -8.28 10.53 1.57
C TYR A 174 -9.34 10.15 2.61
N ALA A 175 -9.63 11.05 3.55
CA ALA A 175 -10.68 10.83 4.55
C ALA A 175 -12.05 10.63 3.91
N TRP A 176 -12.38 11.43 2.89
CA TRP A 176 -13.58 11.27 2.08
C TRP A 176 -13.57 9.93 1.32
N GLY A 177 -12.48 9.61 0.63
CA GLY A 177 -12.33 8.36 -0.12
C GLY A 177 -12.40 7.12 0.76
N SER A 178 -11.88 7.18 1.98
CA SER A 178 -11.98 6.11 2.97
C SER A 178 -13.39 5.97 3.54
N LEU A 179 -14.11 7.09 3.73
CA LEU A 179 -15.47 7.09 4.25
C LEU A 179 -16.47 6.51 3.23
N TYR A 180 -16.35 6.92 1.97
CA TYR A 180 -17.21 6.46 0.87
C TYR A 180 -16.61 5.29 0.09
N ASP A 181 -15.53 4.70 0.61
CA ASP A 181 -15.00 3.44 0.12
C ASP A 181 -14.61 3.54 -1.40
N SER A 182 -14.04 4.68 -1.80
CA SER A 182 -13.56 4.98 -3.16
C SER A 182 -12.21 4.35 -3.43
N THR A 183 -12.18 3.35 -4.32
CA THR A 183 -10.97 2.61 -4.72
C THR A 183 -9.96 3.50 -5.44
N TYR A 184 -10.41 4.44 -6.28
CA TYR A 184 -9.55 5.40 -6.99
C TYR A 184 -8.71 6.28 -6.07
N ILE A 185 -9.20 6.61 -4.88
CA ILE A 185 -8.46 7.39 -3.89
C ILE A 185 -7.65 6.48 -2.97
N THR A 186 -8.30 5.44 -2.43
CA THR A 186 -7.67 4.56 -1.44
C THR A 186 -6.48 3.78 -2.02
N ARG A 187 -6.53 3.38 -3.29
CA ARG A 187 -5.38 2.78 -4.02
C ARG A 187 -4.18 3.74 -4.08
N GLY A 188 -4.43 5.02 -4.32
CA GLY A 188 -3.40 6.04 -4.42
C GLY A 188 -2.55 6.20 -3.16
N SER A 189 -3.03 5.78 -1.97
CA SER A 189 -2.21 5.83 -0.75
C SER A 189 -0.97 4.95 -0.76
N ARG A 190 -0.90 3.97 -1.67
CA ARG A 190 0.27 3.10 -1.82
C ARG A 190 1.28 3.60 -2.84
N LEU A 191 1.01 4.75 -3.47
CA LEU A 191 1.84 5.28 -4.55
C LEU A 191 3.12 5.95 -4.04
N PHE A 192 3.04 6.59 -2.88
CA PHE A 192 4.14 7.39 -2.33
C PHE A 192 4.75 6.73 -1.09
N PRO A 193 6.08 6.83 -0.90
CA PRO A 193 6.74 6.26 0.25
C PRO A 193 6.31 6.94 1.55
N LEU A 194 6.13 6.11 2.58
CA LEU A 194 5.74 6.53 3.93
C LEU A 194 4.47 7.41 3.98
N TYR A 195 3.59 7.28 2.98
CA TYR A 195 2.33 8.02 2.94
C TYR A 195 1.47 7.73 4.19
N GLN A 196 0.97 8.79 4.82
CA GLN A 196 0.16 8.73 6.04
C GLN A 196 -1.33 8.94 5.71
N PRO A 197 -2.14 7.88 5.61
CA PRO A 197 -3.57 7.99 5.34
C PRO A 197 -4.34 8.51 6.55
N LEU A 198 -5.28 9.45 6.33
CA LEU A 198 -6.20 9.93 7.37
C LEU A 198 -7.54 9.19 7.26
N THR A 199 -7.79 8.23 8.14
CA THR A 199 -9.09 7.52 8.19
C THR A 199 -9.98 8.08 9.29
N ILE A 200 -11.20 8.48 8.93
CA ILE A 200 -12.18 9.07 9.88
C ILE A 200 -13.41 8.20 10.10
N LYS A 201 -13.48 7.00 9.51
CA LYS A 201 -14.69 6.16 9.52
C LYS A 201 -15.21 5.87 10.92
N LYS A 202 -14.32 5.48 11.86
CA LYS A 202 -14.69 5.23 13.27
C LYS A 202 -15.27 6.48 13.95
N PHE A 203 -14.64 7.64 13.75
CA PHE A 203 -15.09 8.90 14.31
C PHE A 203 -16.44 9.32 13.71
N ALA A 204 -16.58 9.25 12.39
CA ALA A 204 -17.79 9.61 11.65
C ALA A 204 -18.99 8.75 12.07
N VAL A 205 -18.82 7.44 12.20
CA VAL A 205 -19.89 6.53 12.65
C VAL A 205 -20.26 6.82 14.10
N LYS A 206 -19.28 6.96 14.99
CA LYS A 206 -19.51 7.10 16.44
C LYS A 206 -20.08 8.46 16.83
N HIS A 207 -19.61 9.54 16.20
CA HIS A 207 -19.88 10.91 16.65
C HIS A 207 -20.72 11.73 15.67
N LEU A 208 -20.75 11.38 14.38
CA LEU A 208 -21.53 12.10 13.37
C LEU A 208 -22.79 11.33 12.94
N GLY A 209 -23.03 10.13 13.49
CA GLY A 209 -24.21 9.31 13.18
C GLY A 209 -24.26 8.79 11.73
N LEU A 210 -23.13 8.82 11.01
CA LEU A 210 -23.05 8.39 9.62
C LEU A 210 -23.17 6.86 9.53
N ARG A 211 -24.21 6.36 8.86
CA ARG A 211 -24.35 4.93 8.52
C ARG A 211 -23.57 4.64 7.25
N VAL A 212 -22.41 4.00 7.41
CA VAL A 212 -21.50 3.65 6.31
C VAL A 212 -21.72 2.19 5.84
N ASP A 213 -22.87 1.61 6.17
CA ASP A 213 -23.30 0.26 5.74
C ASP A 213 -23.78 0.24 4.27
N GLN A 214 -23.12 1.00 3.39
CA GLN A 214 -23.40 0.86 1.97
C GLN A 214 -22.77 -0.45 1.49
N GLU A 215 -23.54 -1.19 0.68
CA GLU A 215 -23.06 -2.31 -0.10
C GLU A 215 -21.69 -1.98 -0.70
N VAL A 216 -20.75 -2.93 -0.67
CA VAL A 216 -19.49 -2.82 -1.38
C VAL A 216 -19.82 -2.79 -2.88
N ARG A 217 -20.11 -1.60 -3.41
CA ARG A 217 -20.45 -1.41 -4.81
C ARG A 217 -19.16 -1.26 -5.61
N GLY A 218 -18.92 -2.26 -6.45
CA GLY A 218 -18.01 -2.18 -7.59
C GLY A 218 -16.53 -2.15 -7.25
N GLY A 219 -15.74 -2.75 -8.14
CA GLY A 219 -14.31 -2.55 -8.25
C GLY A 219 -13.95 -1.39 -9.17
N ILE A 220 -12.66 -1.22 -9.41
CA ILE A 220 -12.16 -0.26 -10.40
C ILE A 220 -12.60 -0.73 -11.79
N ASP A 221 -13.08 0.20 -12.62
CA ASP A 221 -13.32 -0.05 -14.05
C ASP A 221 -12.05 -0.62 -14.70
N LEU A 222 -12.19 -1.74 -15.44
CA LEU A 222 -11.09 -2.48 -16.05
C LEU A 222 -10.14 -1.59 -16.86
N ARG A 223 -10.63 -0.51 -17.49
CA ARG A 223 -9.78 0.42 -18.25
C ARG A 223 -8.77 1.20 -17.40
N TYR A 224 -8.96 1.24 -16.07
CA TYR A 224 -8.08 1.89 -15.10
C TYR A 224 -7.44 0.90 -14.11
N SER A 225 -7.60 -0.40 -14.37
CA SER A 225 -6.99 -1.50 -13.63
C SER A 225 -5.47 -1.44 -13.79
N GLY A 226 -4.74 -1.48 -12.68
CA GLY A 226 -3.29 -1.73 -12.66
C GLY A 226 -2.97 -3.22 -12.65
N LEU A 227 -3.99 -4.07 -12.57
CA LEU A 227 -3.88 -5.52 -12.57
C LEU A 227 -3.92 -6.08 -14.00
N ASP A 228 -2.92 -6.90 -14.33
CA ASP A 228 -2.92 -7.81 -15.49
C ASP A 228 -3.59 -9.14 -15.11
N TYR A 229 -4.89 -9.07 -14.78
CA TYR A 229 -5.69 -10.21 -14.34
C TYR A 229 -7.12 -10.13 -14.90
N PRO A 230 -7.59 -11.17 -15.62
CA PRO A 230 -6.81 -12.29 -16.15
C PRO A 230 -5.85 -11.83 -17.27
N LYS A 231 -4.72 -12.53 -17.45
CA LYS A 231 -3.77 -12.26 -18.55
C LYS A 231 -4.37 -12.46 -19.95
N ALA A 232 -5.40 -13.29 -20.05
CA ALA A 232 -6.15 -13.54 -21.27
C ALA A 232 -7.62 -13.80 -20.90
N PRO A 233 -8.58 -13.43 -21.76
CA PRO A 233 -9.98 -13.80 -21.56
C PRO A 233 -10.15 -15.31 -21.38
N LEU A 234 -11.02 -15.71 -20.47
CA LEU A 234 -11.32 -17.13 -20.26
C LEU A 234 -12.18 -17.68 -21.40
N ALA A 235 -11.75 -18.79 -21.98
CA ALA A 235 -12.59 -19.59 -22.86
C ALA A 235 -13.40 -20.58 -22.00
N VAL A 236 -14.67 -20.28 -21.78
CA VAL A 236 -15.54 -21.06 -20.88
C VAL A 236 -16.49 -21.93 -21.68
N LYS A 237 -16.46 -23.23 -21.40
CA LYS A 237 -17.46 -24.20 -21.89
C LYS A 237 -18.22 -24.74 -20.70
N PRO A 238 -19.48 -24.33 -20.47
CA PRO A 238 -20.28 -24.85 -19.36
C PRO A 238 -20.39 -26.38 -19.43
N PRO A 239 -20.34 -27.08 -18.29
CA PRO A 239 -20.51 -28.53 -18.26
C PRO A 239 -21.94 -28.89 -18.67
N ALA A 240 -22.10 -30.00 -19.38
CA ALA A 240 -23.43 -30.51 -19.76
C ALA A 240 -24.32 -30.83 -18.55
N LYS A 241 -23.70 -31.17 -17.42
CA LYS A 241 -24.36 -31.40 -16.12
C LYS A 241 -23.63 -30.60 -15.04
N PRO A 242 -24.09 -29.37 -14.71
CA PRO A 242 -23.52 -28.60 -13.63
C PRO A 242 -23.72 -29.31 -12.28
N LEU A 243 -22.74 -29.21 -11.39
CA LEU A 243 -22.77 -29.78 -10.04
C LEU A 243 -22.74 -28.65 -9.01
N ASN A 244 -23.37 -28.87 -7.86
CA ASN A 244 -23.24 -27.94 -6.73
C ASN A 244 -21.83 -28.01 -6.13
N PHE A 245 -21.31 -26.86 -5.72
CA PHE A 245 -20.03 -26.76 -5.01
C PHE A 245 -20.30 -26.45 -3.55
N LEU A 246 -19.72 -27.23 -2.64
CA LEU A 246 -19.73 -26.97 -1.19
C LEU A 246 -18.29 -26.87 -0.71
N PHE A 247 -17.91 -25.69 -0.22
CA PHE A 247 -16.64 -25.46 0.44
C PHE A 247 -16.87 -25.35 1.94
N ILE A 248 -16.23 -26.23 2.71
CA ILE A 248 -16.18 -26.15 4.17
C ILE A 248 -14.73 -25.89 4.54
N VAL A 249 -14.46 -24.72 5.10
CA VAL A 249 -13.11 -24.31 5.48
C VAL A 249 -13.07 -24.02 6.96
N VAL A 250 -12.16 -24.69 7.65
CA VAL A 250 -11.90 -24.50 9.07
C VAL A 250 -10.69 -23.61 9.22
N ASP A 251 -10.81 -22.57 10.04
CA ASP A 251 -9.68 -21.68 10.32
C ASP A 251 -8.61 -22.43 11.13
N SER A 252 -7.36 -22.40 10.65
CA SER A 252 -6.17 -22.84 11.39
C SER A 252 -6.23 -24.28 11.95
N LEU A 253 -6.80 -25.22 11.19
CA LEU A 253 -6.82 -26.64 11.54
C LEU A 253 -5.43 -27.26 11.44
N ARG A 254 -4.99 -27.94 12.52
CA ARG A 254 -3.76 -28.74 12.50
C ARG A 254 -3.96 -30.01 11.68
N ALA A 255 -2.99 -30.33 10.82
CA ALA A 255 -3.08 -31.48 9.93
C ALA A 255 -3.12 -32.84 10.67
N ASP A 256 -2.55 -32.92 11.88
CA ASP A 256 -2.51 -34.13 12.69
C ASP A 256 -3.80 -34.38 13.50
N MET A 257 -4.79 -33.49 13.41
CA MET A 257 -6.07 -33.62 14.13
C MET A 257 -7.11 -34.46 13.38
N LEU A 258 -6.86 -34.83 12.13
CA LEU A 258 -7.75 -35.71 11.36
C LEU A 258 -7.58 -37.17 11.79
N THR A 259 -7.99 -37.48 13.02
CA THR A 259 -7.97 -38.82 13.61
C THR A 259 -9.37 -39.29 13.98
N ARG A 260 -9.52 -40.58 14.26
CA ARG A 260 -10.80 -41.17 14.70
C ARG A 260 -11.25 -40.61 16.04
N GLU A 261 -10.30 -40.26 16.91
CA GLU A 261 -10.54 -39.82 18.28
C GLU A 261 -10.95 -38.35 18.33
N VAL A 262 -10.34 -37.51 17.49
CA VAL A 262 -10.51 -36.05 17.53
C VAL A 262 -11.60 -35.57 16.55
N MET A 263 -11.63 -36.12 15.33
CA MET A 263 -12.57 -35.73 14.28
C MET A 263 -13.29 -36.96 13.69
N PRO A 264 -14.03 -37.75 14.51
CA PRO A 264 -14.57 -39.06 14.12
C PRO A 264 -15.37 -39.04 12.82
N GLU A 265 -16.26 -38.06 12.66
CA GLU A 265 -17.12 -37.93 11.49
C GLU A 265 -16.35 -37.53 10.22
N THR A 266 -15.39 -36.60 10.35
CA THR A 266 -14.55 -36.17 9.21
C THR A 266 -13.58 -37.27 8.81
N TRP A 267 -13.02 -37.99 9.79
CA TRP A 267 -12.20 -39.18 9.55
C TRP A 267 -13.00 -40.28 8.84
N ALA A 268 -14.24 -40.53 9.26
CA ALA A 268 -15.14 -41.46 8.60
C ALA A 268 -15.49 -41.03 7.16
N PHE A 269 -15.71 -39.74 6.95
CA PHE A 269 -15.92 -39.16 5.61
C PHE A 269 -14.68 -39.32 4.72
N GLY A 270 -13.47 -39.12 5.27
CA GLY A 270 -12.21 -39.29 4.57
C GLY A 270 -12.03 -40.67 3.94
N LYS A 271 -12.58 -41.73 4.56
CA LYS A 271 -12.53 -43.11 4.02
C LYS A 271 -13.30 -43.30 2.70
N LYS A 272 -14.25 -42.41 2.39
CA LYS A 272 -15.05 -42.42 1.15
C LYS A 272 -14.77 -41.23 0.24
N ALA A 273 -13.72 -40.45 0.54
CA ALA A 273 -13.34 -39.25 -0.18
C ALA A 273 -11.86 -39.29 -0.58
N ARG A 274 -11.40 -38.27 -1.32
CA ARG A 274 -9.97 -38.06 -1.58
C ARG A 274 -9.37 -37.24 -0.45
N VAL A 275 -8.34 -37.78 0.19
CA VAL A 275 -7.59 -37.11 1.26
C VAL A 275 -6.18 -36.81 0.75
N PHE A 276 -5.77 -35.55 0.87
CA PHE A 276 -4.45 -35.09 0.44
C PHE A 276 -3.57 -34.88 1.68
N THR A 277 -2.63 -35.78 1.92
CA THR A 277 -1.73 -35.75 3.09
C THR A 277 -0.56 -34.79 2.94
N ASN A 278 -0.27 -34.36 1.71
CA ASN A 278 0.75 -33.36 1.38
C ASN A 278 0.08 -32.11 0.80
N HIS A 279 -0.89 -31.55 1.53
CA HIS A 279 -1.62 -30.35 1.13
C HIS A 279 -1.15 -29.15 1.96
N TYR A 280 -0.65 -28.12 1.29
CA TYR A 280 -0.19 -26.88 1.92
C TYR A 280 -1.14 -25.74 1.57
N SER A 281 -1.54 -24.97 2.58
CA SER A 281 -2.21 -23.69 2.38
C SER A 281 -1.30 -22.73 1.61
N GLY A 282 -1.86 -21.89 0.73
CA GLY A 282 -1.10 -20.85 0.03
C GLY A 282 -0.67 -19.66 0.90
N GLY A 283 -0.80 -19.79 2.23
CA GLY A 283 -0.18 -18.92 3.21
C GLY A 283 -0.36 -19.42 4.65
N ASN A 284 0.42 -18.86 5.57
CA ASN A 284 0.40 -19.19 7.01
C ASN A 284 -0.63 -18.38 7.82
N ALA A 285 -1.53 -17.67 7.15
CA ALA A 285 -2.65 -16.94 7.74
C ALA A 285 -3.91 -17.17 6.90
N THR A 286 -5.07 -17.23 7.57
CA THR A 286 -6.41 -17.48 6.99
C THR A 286 -6.68 -16.62 5.76
N ARG A 287 -6.33 -15.32 5.84
CA ARG A 287 -6.42 -14.36 4.72
C ARG A 287 -5.79 -14.90 3.43
N PHE A 288 -4.54 -15.35 3.52
CA PHE A 288 -3.78 -15.79 2.36
C PHE A 288 -4.16 -17.21 1.92
N GLY A 289 -4.55 -18.07 2.86
CA GLY A 289 -5.08 -19.40 2.57
C GLY A 289 -6.35 -19.33 1.72
N ILE A 290 -7.38 -18.63 2.21
CA ILE A 290 -8.66 -18.43 1.49
C ILE A 290 -8.43 -17.73 0.14
N PHE A 291 -7.57 -16.71 0.10
CA PHE A 291 -7.23 -16.03 -1.15
C PHE A 291 -6.65 -16.99 -2.19
N SER A 292 -5.61 -17.75 -1.82
CA SER A 292 -4.96 -18.68 -2.74
C SER A 292 -5.92 -19.76 -3.24
N MET A 293 -6.80 -20.24 -2.35
CA MET A 293 -7.81 -21.25 -2.68
C MET A 293 -8.79 -20.75 -3.75
N LEU A 294 -9.25 -19.50 -3.65
CA LEU A 294 -10.27 -18.95 -4.56
C LEU A 294 -9.67 -18.31 -5.83
N TYR A 295 -8.51 -17.67 -5.73
CA TYR A 295 -7.88 -16.97 -6.86
C TYR A 295 -6.91 -17.85 -7.64
N GLY A 296 -6.36 -18.91 -7.04
CA GLY A 296 -5.27 -19.68 -7.62
C GLY A 296 -3.96 -18.88 -7.73
N LEU A 297 -3.78 -17.84 -6.90
CA LEU A 297 -2.62 -16.96 -6.90
C LEU A 297 -1.90 -16.98 -5.54
N TYR A 298 -0.62 -16.61 -5.53
CA TYR A 298 0.15 -16.44 -4.30
C TYR A 298 -0.48 -15.37 -3.38
N GLY A 299 -0.45 -15.61 -2.07
CA GLY A 299 -1.11 -14.74 -1.07
C GLY A 299 -0.71 -13.26 -1.11
N ASN A 300 0.48 -12.93 -1.61
CA ASN A 300 0.95 -11.54 -1.75
C ASN A 300 0.09 -10.70 -2.73
N TYR A 301 -0.63 -11.35 -3.66
CA TYR A 301 -1.58 -10.66 -4.55
C TYR A 301 -2.88 -10.24 -3.86
N TRP A 302 -3.12 -10.63 -2.60
CA TRP A 302 -4.28 -10.16 -1.83
C TRP A 302 -4.40 -8.63 -1.82
N PHE A 303 -3.30 -7.95 -1.51
CA PHE A 303 -3.31 -6.50 -1.34
C PHE A 303 -3.70 -5.74 -2.61
N PRO A 304 -3.14 -6.02 -3.80
CA PRO A 304 -3.58 -5.36 -5.01
C PRO A 304 -5.00 -5.79 -5.43
N MET A 305 -5.41 -7.05 -5.24
CA MET A 305 -6.81 -7.47 -5.50
C MET A 305 -7.82 -6.72 -4.61
N LEU A 306 -7.51 -6.54 -3.32
CA LEU A 306 -8.30 -5.71 -2.39
C LEU A 306 -8.36 -4.25 -2.83
N GLY A 307 -7.23 -3.70 -3.30
CA GLY A 307 -7.13 -2.31 -3.72
C GLY A 307 -8.02 -1.98 -4.92
N GLU A 308 -8.25 -2.95 -5.80
CA GLU A 308 -9.13 -2.78 -6.97
C GLU A 308 -10.51 -3.42 -6.79
N ARG A 309 -10.73 -4.10 -5.65
CA ARG A 309 -11.87 -4.99 -5.39
C ARG A 309 -12.13 -5.95 -6.53
N ARG A 310 -11.06 -6.58 -7.00
CA ARG A 310 -11.12 -7.57 -8.06
C ARG A 310 -11.48 -8.92 -7.48
N GLY A 311 -12.61 -9.48 -7.89
CA GLY A 311 -13.05 -10.82 -7.46
C GLY A 311 -12.26 -11.95 -8.12
N PRO A 312 -12.34 -13.18 -7.57
CA PRO A 312 -11.74 -14.35 -8.18
C PRO A 312 -12.54 -14.79 -9.40
N LEU A 313 -11.84 -15.07 -10.51
CA LEU A 313 -12.45 -15.57 -11.75
C LEU A 313 -13.33 -16.81 -11.54
N PHE A 314 -12.99 -17.65 -10.55
CA PHE A 314 -13.78 -18.82 -10.22
C PHE A 314 -15.23 -18.44 -9.83
N LEU A 315 -15.41 -17.48 -8.92
CA LEU A 315 -16.74 -17.04 -8.51
C LEU A 315 -17.43 -16.20 -9.59
N GLU A 316 -16.66 -15.38 -10.32
CA GLU A 316 -17.17 -14.64 -11.48
C GLU A 316 -17.82 -15.60 -12.49
N GLN A 317 -17.14 -16.72 -12.80
CA GLN A 317 -17.65 -17.70 -13.77
C GLN A 317 -18.80 -18.55 -13.24
N LEU A 318 -18.83 -18.87 -11.95
CA LEU A 318 -20.01 -19.51 -11.35
C LEU A 318 -21.22 -18.57 -11.42
N LYS A 319 -21.05 -17.29 -11.07
CA LYS A 319 -22.10 -16.28 -11.18
C LYS A 319 -22.60 -16.12 -12.61
N ALA A 320 -21.68 -16.03 -13.58
CA ALA A 320 -22.03 -15.92 -15.01
C ALA A 320 -22.80 -17.15 -15.53
N GLN A 321 -22.55 -18.33 -14.96
CA GLN A 321 -23.28 -19.56 -15.26
C GLN A 321 -24.58 -19.73 -14.45
N GLY A 322 -25.00 -18.71 -13.69
CA GLY A 322 -26.27 -18.70 -12.96
C GLY A 322 -26.26 -19.45 -11.62
N TYR A 323 -25.09 -19.71 -11.04
CA TYR A 323 -25.01 -20.30 -9.71
C TYR A 323 -25.45 -19.31 -8.63
N ASP A 324 -26.20 -19.79 -7.65
CA ASP A 324 -26.50 -19.06 -6.41
C ASP A 324 -25.28 -19.10 -5.49
N LEU A 325 -24.66 -17.92 -5.27
CA LEU A 325 -23.48 -17.78 -4.44
C LEU A 325 -23.89 -17.38 -3.03
N ARG A 326 -23.57 -18.23 -2.04
CA ARG A 326 -23.80 -17.97 -0.62
C ARG A 326 -22.54 -18.23 0.19
N VAL A 327 -22.31 -17.39 1.19
CA VAL A 327 -21.20 -17.52 2.14
C VAL A 327 -21.75 -17.50 3.56
N TYR A 328 -21.36 -18.50 4.34
CA TYR A 328 -21.69 -18.66 5.75
C TYR A 328 -20.40 -18.59 6.54
N ALA A 329 -20.35 -17.76 7.58
CA ALA A 329 -19.17 -17.57 8.40
C ALA A 329 -19.55 -17.34 9.87
N SER A 330 -18.79 -17.92 10.79
CA SER A 330 -18.98 -17.72 12.23
C SER A 330 -18.43 -16.40 12.77
N ALA A 331 -17.78 -15.63 11.91
CA ALA A 331 -17.28 -14.29 12.17
C ALA A 331 -17.52 -13.37 10.97
N ALA A 332 -17.55 -12.06 11.25
CA ALA A 332 -17.76 -11.04 10.23
C ALA A 332 -16.66 -11.08 9.16
N LEU A 333 -17.08 -11.11 7.89
CA LEU A 333 -16.16 -11.16 6.74
C LEU A 333 -15.53 -9.80 6.40
N THR A 334 -15.69 -8.83 7.29
CA THR A 334 -15.06 -7.51 7.24
C THR A 334 -13.62 -7.52 7.74
N PHE A 335 -13.21 -8.55 8.51
CA PHE A 335 -11.82 -8.73 8.91
C PHE A 335 -11.43 -10.23 8.95
N PRO A 336 -10.50 -10.69 8.10
CA PRO A 336 -9.96 -9.99 6.92
C PRO A 336 -11.06 -9.48 5.98
N GLU A 337 -10.74 -8.50 5.14
CA GLU A 337 -11.66 -7.83 4.21
C GLU A 337 -12.08 -8.73 3.03
N PHE A 338 -12.62 -9.92 3.34
CA PHE A 338 -13.10 -10.91 2.38
C PHE A 338 -14.31 -10.43 1.60
N ASP A 339 -15.17 -9.63 2.25
CA ASP A 339 -16.32 -8.94 1.65
C ASP A 339 -15.93 -7.94 0.54
N LYS A 340 -14.67 -7.47 0.55
CA LYS A 340 -14.10 -6.54 -0.44
C LYS A 340 -13.11 -7.20 -1.40
N THR A 341 -12.90 -8.52 -1.28
CA THR A 341 -11.95 -9.30 -2.09
C THR A 341 -12.59 -10.60 -2.57
N CYS A 342 -12.33 -11.71 -1.85
CA CYS A 342 -12.71 -13.06 -2.19
C CYS A 342 -14.19 -13.23 -2.51
N PHE A 343 -15.06 -12.47 -1.85
CA PHE A 343 -16.51 -12.59 -1.99
C PHE A 343 -17.15 -11.33 -2.58
N VAL A 344 -16.37 -10.42 -3.19
CA VAL A 344 -16.90 -9.17 -3.75
C VAL A 344 -18.03 -9.39 -4.78
N ASP A 345 -18.01 -10.52 -5.50
CA ASP A 345 -19.03 -10.87 -6.49
C ASP A 345 -20.29 -11.51 -5.88
N VAL A 346 -20.23 -11.92 -4.62
CA VAL A 346 -21.36 -12.47 -3.87
C VAL A 346 -22.32 -11.33 -3.52
N PRO A 347 -23.61 -11.40 -3.87
CA PRO A 347 -24.59 -10.40 -3.46
C PRO A 347 -24.68 -10.32 -1.93
N ARG A 348 -24.93 -9.14 -1.34
CA ARG A 348 -25.00 -9.02 0.14
C ARG A 348 -26.06 -9.92 0.76
N ALA A 349 -27.16 -10.19 0.05
CA ALA A 349 -28.19 -11.15 0.48
C ALA A 349 -27.68 -12.61 0.63
N GLY A 350 -26.55 -12.94 0.01
CA GLY A 350 -25.86 -14.22 0.15
C GLY A 350 -24.90 -14.30 1.33
N TYR A 351 -24.74 -13.24 2.14
CA TYR A 351 -23.84 -13.24 3.30
C TYR A 351 -24.58 -13.57 4.60
N TYR A 352 -24.06 -14.59 5.27
CA TYR A 352 -24.49 -15.01 6.62
C TYR A 352 -23.25 -15.03 7.53
N ASP A 353 -22.76 -13.84 7.87
CA ASP A 353 -21.46 -13.64 8.54
C ASP A 353 -21.56 -13.00 9.94
N ARG A 354 -22.78 -12.93 10.48
CA ARG A 354 -23.05 -12.40 11.83
C ARG A 354 -24.02 -13.32 12.56
N PRO A 355 -23.66 -14.60 12.78
CA PRO A 355 -24.53 -15.50 13.51
C PRO A 355 -24.71 -15.01 14.95
N ALA A 356 -25.89 -15.28 15.51
CA ALA A 356 -26.17 -15.02 16.91
C ALA A 356 -25.31 -15.92 17.79
N GLY A 357 -24.78 -15.39 18.89
CA GLY A 357 -23.97 -16.15 19.84
C GLY A 357 -23.03 -15.25 20.64
N ALA A 358 -22.93 -15.50 21.94
CA ALA A 358 -22.12 -14.71 22.88
C ALA A 358 -20.61 -14.99 22.70
N ASN A 359 -20.24 -16.18 22.24
CA ASN A 359 -18.86 -16.62 22.07
C ASN A 359 -18.67 -17.37 20.74
N GLY A 360 -17.43 -17.80 20.45
CA GLY A 360 -17.11 -18.52 19.20
C GLY A 360 -17.87 -19.85 19.07
N ILE A 361 -17.97 -20.60 20.15
CA ILE A 361 -18.61 -21.93 20.16
C ILE A 361 -20.09 -21.83 19.78
N GLU A 362 -20.81 -20.87 20.36
CA GLU A 362 -22.22 -20.62 20.05
C GLU A 362 -22.44 -20.11 18.62
N ARG A 363 -21.45 -19.42 18.05
CA ARG A 363 -21.51 -18.96 16.65
C ARG A 363 -21.14 -20.05 15.65
N ASP A 364 -20.41 -21.08 16.10
CA ASP A 364 -19.98 -22.23 15.30
C ASP A 364 -21.01 -23.39 15.34
N SER A 365 -21.88 -23.43 16.36
CA SER A 365 -22.99 -24.40 16.52
C SER A 365 -24.22 -24.02 15.72
#